data_AF-A0A0J1G593-F1
#
_entry.id   AF-A0A0J1G593-F1
#
_cell.length_a   1.000
_cell.length_b   1.000
_cell.length_c   1.000
_cell.angle_alpha   90.00
_cell.angle_beta   90.00
_cell.angle_gamma   90.00
#
_symmetry.space_group_name_H-M   'P 1'
#
loop_
_entity.id
_entity.type
_entity.pdbx_description
1 polymer ?
#
loop_
_entity_poly.entity_id
_entity_poly.type
_entity_poly.pdbx_seq_one_letter_code
_entity_poly.pdbx_strand_id
1 'polypeptide(L)'
;MFGTGTLINTIAVIAGSGIGIFLHKGIKKELQASLMCACGVATIFIGISGTLQGMLQFQNGMIETKGSMLLIFSLVLGSLFGEIINLFCTCHFGI
;
A
#
# COMPACT_ATOMS: atom_id res chain seq x y z
N MET A 1 16.07 2.76 19.36
CA MET A 1 14.66 2.78 19.83
C MET A 1 14.13 1.36 19.71
N PHE A 2 14.15 0.58 20.78
CA PHE A 2 13.73 -0.82 20.73
C PHE A 2 12.25 -0.92 21.10
N GLY A 3 11.42 -1.32 20.14
CA GLY A 3 10.13 -1.99 20.36
C GLY A 3 8.94 -1.14 20.84
N THR A 4 9.12 -0.08 21.64
CA THR A 4 7.98 0.67 22.21
C THR A 4 7.10 1.31 21.16
N GLY A 5 7.68 1.93 20.12
CA GLY A 5 6.92 2.52 19.01
C GLY A 5 6.11 1.47 18.22
N THR A 6 6.72 0.31 17.95
CA THR A 6 6.05 -0.82 17.28
C THR A 6 4.92 -1.37 18.14
N LEU A 7 5.16 -1.56 19.45
CA LEU A 7 4.18 -2.10 20.38
C LEU A 7 2.95 -1.20 20.49
N ILE A 8 3.15 0.11 20.61
CA ILE A 8 2.07 1.11 20.66
C ILE A 8 1.28 1.13 19.35
N ASN A 9 1.97 1.10 18.20
CA ASN A 9 1.31 1.06 16.88
C ASN A 9 0.44 -0.21 16.75
N THR A 10 0.99 -1.38 17.07
CA THR A 10 0.25 -2.64 17.01
C THR A 10 -0.98 -2.62 17.93
N ILE A 11 -0.86 -2.15 19.18
CA ILE A 11 -2.00 -2.04 20.09
C ILE A 11 -3.06 -1.07 19.55
N ALA A 12 -2.64 0.06 18.97
CA ALA A 12 -3.56 1.04 18.38
C ALA A 12 -4.33 0.45 17.19
N VAL A 13 -3.66 -0.33 16.32
CA VAL A 13 -4.32 -1.02 15.20
C VAL A 13 -5.34 -2.03 15.72
N ILE A 14 -4.98 -2.86 16.70
CA ILE A 14 -5.90 -3.85 17.29
C ILE A 14 -7.12 -3.17 17.92
N ALA A 15 -6.91 -2.12 18.72
CA ALA A 15 -7.99 -1.37 19.36
C ALA A 15 -8.90 -0.68 18.32
N GLY A 16 -8.30 -0.03 17.32
CA GLY A 16 -9.03 0.61 16.22
C GLY A 16 -9.84 -0.38 15.40
N SER A 17 -9.28 -1.55 15.08
CA SER A 17 -10.01 -2.64 14.41
C SER A 17 -11.16 -3.16 15.27
N GLY A 18 -10.97 -3.34 16.58
CA GLY A 18 -12.03 -3.78 17.50
C GLY A 18 -13.20 -2.79 17.55
N ILE A 19 -12.89 -1.49 17.68
CA ILE A 19 -13.90 -0.41 17.63
C ILE A 19 -14.58 -0.38 16.26
N GLY A 20 -13.82 -0.55 15.18
CA GLY A 20 -14.33 -0.59 13.82
C GLY A 20 -15.33 -1.72 13.59
N ILE A 21 -15.10 -2.92 14.14
CA ILE A 21 -16.03 -4.06 14.07
C ILE A 21 -17.32 -3.76 14.85
N PHE A 22 -17.22 -3.11 16.01
CA PHE A 22 -18.40 -2.72 16.79
C PHE A 22 -19.26 -1.68 16.05
N LEU A 23 -18.61 -0.69 15.42
CA LEU A 23 -19.27 0.37 14.63
C LEU A 23 -19.70 -0.07 13.22
N HIS A 24 -19.18 -1.20 12.72
CA HIS A 24 -19.48 -1.72 11.38
C HIS A 24 -20.98 -1.83 11.09
N LYS A 25 -21.81 -2.13 12.10
CA LYS A 25 -23.27 -2.23 11.97
C LYS A 25 -23.96 -0.91 11.62
N GLY A 26 -23.32 0.24 11.84
CA GLY A 26 -23.88 1.57 11.57
C GLY A 26 -23.38 2.25 10.28
N ILE A 27 -22.38 1.67 9.60
CA ILE A 27 -21.76 2.29 8.42
C ILE A 27 -22.50 1.86 7.14
N LYS A 28 -22.93 2.84 6.35
CA LYS A 28 -23.57 2.59 5.04
C LYS A 28 -22.56 1.95 4.09
N LYS A 29 -23.00 0.97 3.28
CA LYS A 29 -22.16 0.30 2.27
C LYS A 29 -21.49 1.27 1.30
N GLU A 30 -22.18 2.34 0.90
CA GLU A 30 -21.64 3.40 0.04
C GLU A 30 -20.43 4.10 0.66
N LEU A 31 -20.48 4.36 1.98
CA LEU A 31 -19.36 4.96 2.70
C LEU A 31 -18.19 3.98 2.79
N GLN A 32 -18.46 2.69 3.03
CA GLN A 32 -17.43 1.66 3.03
C GLN A 32 -16.73 1.56 1.66
N ALA A 33 -17.49 1.57 0.57
CA ALA A 33 -16.95 1.56 -0.79
C ALA A 33 -16.09 2.81 -1.07
N SER A 34 -16.57 3.99 -0.66
CA SER A 34 -15.83 5.24 -0.81
C SER A 34 -14.53 5.24 -0.01
N LEU A 35 -14.57 4.77 1.24
CA LEU A 35 -13.39 4.62 2.10
C LEU A 35 -12.40 3.60 1.52
N MET A 36 -12.88 2.48 0.98
CA MET A 36 -12.03 1.49 0.32
C MET A 36 -11.32 2.08 -0.89
N CYS A 37 -12.02 2.81 -1.75
CA CYS A 37 -11.41 3.53 -2.87
C CYS A 37 -10.39 4.57 -2.39
N ALA A 38 -10.71 5.36 -1.38
CA ALA A 38 -9.80 6.34 -0.80
C ALA A 38 -8.52 5.69 -0.24
N CYS A 39 -8.65 4.56 0.47
CA CYS A 39 -7.50 3.78 0.93
C CYS A 39 -6.66 3.23 -0.22
N GLY A 40 -7.28 2.77 -1.30
CA GLY A 40 -6.59 2.32 -2.51
C GLY A 40 -5.73 3.44 -3.12
N VAL A 41 -6.33 4.62 -3.33
CA VAL A 41 -5.61 5.80 -3.82
C VAL A 41 -4.49 6.20 -2.87
N ALA A 42 -4.75 6.25 -1.56
CA ALA A 42 -3.73 6.57 -0.56
C ALA A 42 -2.55 5.59 -0.59
N THR A 43 -2.82 4.29 -0.78
CA THR A 43 -1.77 3.25 -0.86
C THR A 43 -0.87 3.45 -2.08
N ILE A 44 -1.44 3.85 -3.23
CA ILE A 44 -0.66 4.19 -4.43
C ILE A 44 0.30 5.35 -4.12
N PHE A 45 -0.19 6.42 -3.48
CA PHE A 45 0.64 7.56 -3.10
C PHE A 45 1.74 7.17 -2.11
N ILE A 46 1.43 6.39 -1.07
CA ILE A 46 2.42 5.90 -0.10
C ILE A 46 3.52 5.11 -0.81
N GLY A 47 3.15 4.25 -1.77
CA GLY A 47 4.10 3.49 -2.57
C GLY A 47 5.02 4.39 -3.40
N ILE A 48 4.46 5.34 -4.15
CA ILE A 48 5.23 6.29 -4.98
C ILE A 48 6.13 7.16 -4.11
N SER A 49 5.64 7.69 -3.00
CA SER A 49 6.45 8.50 -2.09
C SER A 49 7.63 7.71 -1.50
N GLY A 50 7.40 6.45 -1.12
CA GLY A 50 8.45 5.57 -0.62
C GLY A 50 9.52 5.25 -1.66
N THR A 51 9.12 4.96 -2.91
CA THR A 51 10.09 4.71 -3.99
C THR A 51 10.89 5.96 -4.32
N LEU A 52 10.24 7.12 -4.42
CA LEU A 52 10.89 8.40 -4.67
C LEU A 52 11.88 8.77 -3.56
N GLN A 53 11.56 8.50 -2.29
CA GLN A 53 12.49 8.74 -1.18
C GLN A 53 13.77 7.90 -1.29
N GLY A 54 13.68 6.67 -1.81
CA GLY A 54 14.84 5.83 -2.07
C GLY A 54 15.62 6.24 -3.32
N MET A 55 14.93 6.77 -4.34
CA MET A 55 15.51 7.12 -5.64
C MET A 55 16.12 8.51 -5.69
N LEU A 56 15.43 9.53 -5.16
CA LEU A 56 15.87 10.92 -5.17
C LEU A 56 16.72 11.17 -3.91
N GLN A 57 18.03 11.07 -4.08
CA GLN A 57 18.99 11.29 -3.00
C GLN A 57 19.64 12.65 -3.18
N PHE A 58 19.61 13.47 -2.14
CA PHE A 58 20.40 14.70 -2.10
C PHE A 58 21.84 14.36 -1.70
N GLN A 59 22.78 14.50 -2.64
CA GLN A 59 24.21 14.39 -2.36
C GLN A 59 24.94 15.64 -2.86
N ASN A 60 25.76 16.22 -2.00
CA ASN A 60 26.64 17.36 -2.32
C ASN A 60 25.93 18.56 -2.99
N GLY A 61 24.73 18.90 -2.54
CA GLY A 61 23.96 20.02 -3.09
C GLY A 61 23.31 19.76 -4.45
N MET A 62 23.42 18.53 -4.98
CA MET A 62 22.75 18.10 -6.20
C MET A 62 21.74 16.99 -5.89
N ILE A 63 20.66 16.94 -6.67
CA ILE A 63 19.70 15.85 -6.64
C ILE A 63 20.23 14.77 -7.59
N GLU A 64 20.57 13.61 -7.04
CA GLU A 64 20.94 12.44 -7.83
C GLU A 64 19.82 11.40 -7.79
N THR A 65 19.57 10.79 -8.95
CA THR A 65 18.63 9.67 -9.06
C THR A 65 19.40 8.36 -9.00
N LYS A 66 19.12 7.55 -7.97
CA LYS A 66 19.67 6.20 -7.80
C LYS A 66 18.55 5.16 -7.92
N GLY A 67 18.91 3.91 -8.20
CA GLY A 67 17.96 2.79 -8.17
C GLY A 67 16.97 2.71 -9.34
N SER A 68 17.17 3.46 -10.44
CA SER A 68 16.27 3.41 -11.61
C SER A 68 16.10 2.01 -12.20
N MET A 69 17.17 1.21 -12.26
CA MET A 69 17.09 -0.19 -12.70
C MET A 69 16.24 -1.06 -11.77
N LEU A 70 16.29 -0.78 -10.45
CA LEU A 70 15.51 -1.51 -9.45
C LEU A 70 14.03 -1.13 -9.52
N LEU A 71 13.71 0.14 -9.83
CA LEU A 71 12.35 0.55 -10.16
C LEU A 71 11.82 -0.18 -11.39
N ILE A 72 12.59 -0.22 -12.49
CA ILE A 72 12.17 -0.93 -13.71
C ILE A 72 11.92 -2.40 -13.39
N PHE A 73 12.83 -3.04 -12.66
CA PHE A 73 12.69 -4.43 -12.26
C PHE A 73 11.44 -4.66 -11.40
N SER A 74 11.17 -3.78 -10.42
CA SER A 74 9.96 -3.84 -9.58
C SER A 74 8.68 -3.67 -10.39
N LEU A 75 8.68 -2.81 -11.42
CA LEU A 75 7.53 -2.62 -12.31
C LEU A 75 7.29 -3.84 -13.20
N VAL A 76 8.36 -4.42 -13.76
CA VAL A 76 8.26 -5.63 -14.59
C VAL A 76 7.75 -6.81 -13.76
N LEU A 77 8.34 -7.04 -12.59
CA LEU A 77 7.87 -8.09 -11.69
C LEU A 77 6.43 -7.84 -11.23
N GLY A 78 6.10 -6.61 -10.83
CA GLY A 78 4.75 -6.25 -10.43
C GLY A 78 3.72 -6.50 -11.54
N SER A 79 4.07 -6.17 -12.79
CA SER A 79 3.24 -6.44 -13.97
C SER A 79 3.07 -7.94 -14.23
N LEU A 80 4.16 -8.72 -14.12
CA LEU A 80 4.11 -10.17 -14.27
C LEU A 80 3.23 -10.82 -13.20
N PHE A 81 3.36 -10.43 -11.93
CA PHE A 81 2.50 -10.89 -10.85
C PHE A 81 1.04 -10.48 -11.06
N GLY A 82 0.80 -9.26 -11.53
CA GLY A 82 -0.53 -8.78 -11.89
C GLY A 82 -1.18 -9.64 -12.97
N GLU A 83 -0.43 -10.00 -14.02
CA GLU A 83 -0.92 -10.85 -15.12
C GLU A 83 -1.20 -12.29 -14.64
N ILE A 84 -0.35 -12.85 -13.78
CA ILE A 84 -0.59 -14.19 -13.20
C ILE A 84 -1.87 -14.21 -12.36
N ILE A 85 -2.09 -13.17 -11.53
CA ILE A 85 -3.32 -13.04 -10.73
C ILE A 85 -4.53 -12.85 -11.64
N ASN A 86 -4.40 -12.04 -12.70
CA ASN A 86 -5.46 -11.83 -13.68
C ASN A 86 -5.85 -13.14 -14.38
N LEU A 87 -4.87 -13.92 -14.83
CA LEU A 87 -5.10 -15.24 -15.42
C LEU A 87 -5.79 -16.20 -14.43
N PHE A 88 -5.32 -16.23 -13.17
CA PHE A 88 -5.93 -17.07 -12.12
C PHE A 88 -7.38 -16.66 -11.82
N CYS A 89 -7.63 -15.37 -11.66
CA CYS A 89 -8.96 -14.84 -11.37
C CYS A 89 -9.93 -15.12 -12.53
N THR A 90 -9.47 -14.92 -13.78
CA THR A 90 -10.25 -15.19 -15.00
C THR A 90 -10.59 -16.68 -15.13
N CYS A 91 -9.61 -17.58 -14.98
CA CYS A 91 -9.84 -19.03 -15.06
C CYS A 91 -10.70 -19.59 -13.91
N HIS A 92 -10.65 -19.01 -12.72
CA HIS A 92 -11.40 -19.51 -11.56
C HIS A 92 -12.84 -18.98 -11.50
N PHE A 93 -13.08 -17.74 -11.93
CA PHE A 93 -14.41 -17.11 -11.93
C PHE A 93 -15.16 -17.19 -13.26
N GLY A 94 -14.56 -17.77 -14.31
CA GLY A 94 -15.26 -18.18 -15.53
C GLY A 94 -16.02 -17.06 -16.23
N ILE A 95 -15.42 -15.87 -16.27
CA ILE A 95 -15.84 -14.76 -17.14
C ILE A 95 -15.05 -14.82 -18.44
#